data_AF-A0A920GIT0-F1
#
_entry.id   AF-A0A920GIT0-F1
#
_cell.length_a   1.000
_cell.length_b   1.000
_cell.length_c   1.000
_cell.angle_alpha   90.00
_cell.angle_beta   90.00
_cell.angle_gamma   90.00
#
_symmetry.space_group_name_H-M   'P 1'
#
loop_
_entity.id
_entity.type
_entity.pdbx_description
1 polymer ?
#
loop_
_entity_poly.entity_id
_entity_poly.type
_entity_poly.pdbx_seq_one_letter_code
_entity_poly.pdbx_strand_id
1 'polypeptide(L)'
;MKDGVVVEKGDRIIFTTKKIEEGTSDHVYMNYQAFPKDVREGERILLDDGKLIFEVTSTDGQSEVVASVIQGGPLKSKQKVSISQTQRCHYLP
;
A
#
# COMPACT_ATOMS: atom_id res chain seq x y z
N MET A 1 7.14 -2.24 -18.36
CA MET A 1 5.84 -2.29 -17.65
C MET A 1 4.76 -1.90 -18.64
N LYS A 2 3.97 -2.89 -19.08
CA LYS A 2 2.82 -2.67 -19.97
C LYS A 2 1.73 -1.89 -19.22
N ASP A 3 1.08 -1.02 -19.98
CA ASP A 3 -0.04 -0.16 -19.66
C ASP A 3 -0.96 -0.66 -18.54
N GLY A 4 -1.09 0.18 -17.50
CA GLY A 4 -2.22 0.24 -16.57
C GLY A 4 -2.69 -1.09 -16.00
N VAL A 5 -2.07 -1.55 -14.92
CA VAL A 5 -2.66 -2.60 -14.08
C VAL A 5 -3.95 -2.03 -13.52
N VAL A 6 -5.10 -2.66 -13.73
CA VAL A 6 -6.35 -2.27 -13.06
C VAL A 6 -6.52 -3.20 -11.88
N VAL A 7 -6.63 -2.62 -10.69
CA VAL A 7 -6.93 -3.38 -9.46
C VAL A 7 -8.43 -3.27 -9.19
N GLU A 8 -9.06 -4.37 -8.80
CA GLU A 8 -10.48 -4.38 -8.47
C GLU A 8 -10.71 -4.42 -6.96
N LYS A 9 -11.90 -3.97 -6.53
CA LYS A 9 -12.25 -4.06 -5.11
C LYS A 9 -12.27 -5.53 -4.68
N GLY A 10 -11.55 -5.85 -3.61
CA GLY A 10 -11.39 -7.20 -3.09
C GLY A 10 -10.07 -7.87 -3.49
N ASP A 11 -9.31 -7.28 -4.44
CA ASP A 11 -7.97 -7.78 -4.76
C ASP A 11 -7.03 -7.66 -3.56
N ARG A 12 -5.94 -8.42 -3.61
CA ARG A 12 -4.90 -8.45 -2.58
C ARG A 12 -3.60 -7.93 -3.14
N ILE A 13 -3.07 -6.88 -2.53
CA ILE A 13 -1.81 -6.25 -2.87
C ILE A 13 -0.79 -6.53 -1.76
N ILE A 14 0.42 -6.90 -2.16
CA ILE A 14 1.54 -7.15 -1.27
C ILE A 14 2.56 -6.04 -1.48
N PHE A 15 2.75 -5.24 -0.45
CA PHE A 15 3.80 -4.24 -0.38
C PHE A 15 5.06 -4.90 0.20
N THR A 16 6.15 -4.85 -0.55
CA THR A 16 7.42 -5.41 -0.11
C THR A 16 8.54 -4.37 -0.14
N THR A 17 9.41 -4.42 0.88
CA THR A 17 10.61 -3.59 0.96
C THR A 17 11.83 -4.26 0.34
N LYS A 18 11.71 -5.53 -0.08
CA LYS A 18 12.76 -6.26 -0.80
C LYS A 18 12.78 -5.85 -2.25
N LYS A 19 13.98 -5.65 -2.80
CA LYS A 19 14.19 -5.24 -4.19
C LYS A 19 13.67 -6.36 -5.11
N ILE A 20 12.48 -6.17 -5.66
CA ILE A 20 11.88 -7.05 -6.68
C ILE A 20 12.14 -6.43 -8.05
N GLU A 21 12.61 -7.27 -8.97
CA GLU A 21 13.08 -6.83 -10.29
C GLU A 21 11.91 -6.52 -11.23
N GLU A 22 10.75 -7.13 -10.98
CA GLU A 22 9.49 -6.85 -11.68
C GLU A 22 8.34 -6.78 -10.68
N GLY A 23 7.91 -5.56 -10.32
CA GLY A 23 6.67 -5.35 -9.60
C GLY A 23 5.50 -5.82 -10.47
N THR A 24 5.02 -7.03 -10.22
CA THR A 24 3.80 -7.57 -10.84
C THR A 24 2.59 -6.78 -10.34
N SER A 25 1.45 -6.90 -11.02
CA SER A 25 0.17 -6.27 -10.67
C SER A 25 -0.15 -6.26 -9.17
N ASP A 26 0.23 -7.33 -8.48
CA ASP A 26 -0.08 -7.58 -7.07
C ASP A 26 1.06 -7.23 -6.10
N HIS A 27 2.27 -6.92 -6.60
CA HIS A 27 3.45 -6.69 -5.77
C HIS A 27 4.00 -5.27 -5.95
N VAL A 28 3.89 -4.47 -4.90
CA VAL A 28 4.38 -3.09 -4.89
C VAL A 28 5.69 -3.01 -4.15
N TYR A 29 6.76 -2.71 -4.88
CA TYR A 29 8.05 -2.41 -4.28
C TYR A 29 8.06 -1.02 -3.66
N MET A 30 8.61 -0.91 -2.45
CA MET A 30 8.90 0.36 -1.82
C MET A 30 10.28 0.38 -1.20
N ASN A 31 10.98 1.50 -1.35
CA ASN A 31 12.29 1.70 -0.74
C ASN A 31 12.20 2.22 0.72
N TYR A 32 11.08 1.96 1.41
CA TYR A 32 10.87 2.42 2.78
C TYR A 32 10.85 1.23 3.75
N GLN A 33 12.02 0.89 4.30
CA GLN A 33 12.17 -0.27 5.19
C GLN A 33 11.38 -0.16 6.51
N ALA A 34 11.05 1.04 6.95
CA ALA A 34 10.21 1.27 8.12
C ALA A 34 8.71 1.15 7.80
N PHE A 35 8.30 1.06 6.53
CA PHE A 35 6.90 0.95 6.14
C PHE A 35 6.16 -0.18 6.88
N PRO A 36 6.66 -1.44 6.90
CA PRO A 36 5.95 -2.53 7.57
C PRO A 36 5.84 -2.33 9.08
N LYS A 37 6.73 -1.50 9.67
CA LYS A 37 6.72 -1.17 11.10
C LYS A 37 5.76 -0.03 11.43
N ASP A 38 5.57 0.89 10.50
CA ASP A 38 4.72 2.06 10.66
C ASP A 38 3.25 1.78 10.32
N VAL A 39 2.99 0.80 9.46
CA VAL A 39 1.65 0.34 9.14
C VAL A 39 1.25 -0.84 10.03
N ARG A 40 -0.05 -0.96 10.30
CA ARG A 40 -0.63 -2.03 11.12
C ARG A 40 -1.87 -2.56 10.43
N GLU A 41 -2.29 -3.76 10.82
CA GLU A 41 -3.58 -4.30 10.41
C GLU A 41 -4.71 -3.32 10.73
N GLY A 42 -5.61 -3.10 9.77
CA GLY A 42 -6.69 -2.12 9.82
C GLY A 42 -6.33 -0.71 9.34
N GLU A 43 -5.05 -0.43 9.06
CA GLU A 43 -4.64 0.87 8.50
C GLU A 43 -5.04 1.01 7.03
N ARG A 44 -5.27 2.25 6.59
CA ARG A 44 -5.66 2.55 5.21
C ARG A 44 -4.55 3.24 4.43
N ILE A 45 -4.20 2.64 3.31
CA ILE A 45 -3.22 3.16 2.35
C ILE A 45 -3.99 3.85 1.23
N LEU A 46 -3.65 5.10 0.96
CA LEU A 46 -4.28 5.94 -0.05
C LEU A 46 -3.30 6.16 -1.21
N LEU A 47 -3.77 5.99 -2.43
CA LEU A 47 -3.00 6.16 -3.65
C LEU A 47 -3.76 7.09 -4.60
N ASP A 48 -3.01 7.88 -5.37
CA ASP A 48 -3.53 8.88 -6.33
C ASP A 48 -4.55 9.84 -5.66
N ASP A 49 -4.13 10.51 -4.58
CA ASP A 49 -4.95 11.43 -3.77
C ASP A 49 -6.23 10.79 -3.19
N GLY A 50 -6.19 9.48 -2.91
CA GLY A 50 -7.31 8.73 -2.33
C GLY A 50 -8.29 8.15 -3.35
N LYS A 51 -7.96 8.17 -4.64
CA LYS A 51 -8.74 7.46 -5.66
C LYS A 51 -8.62 5.94 -5.53
N LEU A 52 -7.48 5.47 -5.06
CA LEU A 52 -7.25 4.06 -4.74
C LEU A 52 -7.11 3.94 -3.22
N ILE A 53 -7.88 3.03 -2.64
CA ILE A 53 -7.91 2.82 -1.19
C ILE A 53 -7.62 1.35 -0.94
N PHE A 54 -6.63 1.09 -0.10
CA PHE A 54 -6.26 -0.24 0.34
C PHE A 54 -6.33 -0.29 1.86
N GLU A 55 -6.70 -1.43 2.40
CA GLU A 55 -6.76 -1.69 3.83
C GLU A 55 -5.76 -2.78 4.18
N VAL A 56 -4.85 -2.51 5.10
CA VAL A 56 -3.85 -3.47 5.53
C VAL A 56 -4.56 -4.61 6.25
N THR A 57 -4.51 -5.80 5.67
CA THR A 57 -5.07 -7.02 6.26
C THR A 57 -4.04 -7.77 7.10
N SER A 58 -2.75 -7.61 6.83
CA SER A 58 -1.70 -8.20 7.66
C SER A 58 -0.34 -7.57 7.39
N THR A 59 0.59 -7.64 8.33
CA THR A 59 1.98 -7.25 8.11
C THR A 59 2.93 -8.12 8.92
N ASP A 60 4.07 -8.45 8.31
CA ASP A 60 5.17 -9.12 9.00
C ASP A 60 6.02 -8.15 9.84
N GLY A 61 5.80 -6.84 9.76
CA GLY A 61 6.59 -5.84 10.49
C GLY A 61 8.08 -5.76 10.10
N GLN A 62 8.50 -6.55 9.11
CA GLN A 62 9.89 -6.65 8.67
C GLN A 62 10.08 -6.17 7.24
N SER A 63 9.44 -6.83 6.28
CA SER A 63 9.58 -6.50 4.87
C SER A 63 8.31 -6.59 4.06
N GLU A 64 7.26 -7.22 4.58
CA GLU A 64 6.06 -7.55 3.81
C GLU A 64 4.82 -7.04 4.53
N VAL A 65 3.93 -6.42 3.75
CA VAL A 65 2.65 -5.90 4.19
C VAL A 65 1.61 -6.32 3.18
N VAL A 66 0.57 -6.98 3.66
CA VAL A 66 -0.56 -7.41 2.89
C VAL A 66 -1.67 -6.38 3.06
N ALA A 67 -2.23 -5.92 1.95
CA ALA A 67 -3.40 -5.07 1.93
C ALA A 67 -4.44 -5.60 0.96
N SER A 68 -5.70 -5.34 1.27
CA SER A 68 -6.84 -5.63 0.41
C SER A 68 -7.36 -4.34 -0.22
N VAL A 69 -7.71 -4.40 -1.50
CA VAL A 69 -8.23 -3.26 -2.25
C VAL A 69 -9.65 -2.98 -1.78
N ILE A 70 -9.86 -1.84 -1.13
CA ILE A 70 -11.19 -1.36 -0.76
C ILE A 70 -11.82 -0.62 -1.94
N GLN A 71 -11.01 0.12 -2.68
CA GLN A 71 -11.43 0.86 -3.87
C GLN A 71 -10.42 0.66 -4.99
N GLY A 72 -10.87 -0.06 -6.03
CA GLY A 72 -10.09 -0.38 -7.22
C GLY A 72 -10.04 0.76 -8.24
N GLY A 73 -9.14 0.62 -9.21
CA GLY A 73 -8.90 1.61 -10.25
C GLY A 73 -7.62 1.36 -11.04
N PRO A 74 -7.28 2.24 -12.01
CA PRO A 74 -6.11 2.10 -12.85
C PRO A 74 -4.82 2.41 -12.07
N LEU A 75 -4.10 1.36 -11.69
CA LEU A 75 -2.77 1.40 -11.10
C LEU A 75 -1.69 1.61 -12.18
N LYS A 76 -1.16 2.83 -12.23
CA LYS A 76 -0.03 3.22 -13.09
C LYS A 76 1.32 3.01 -12.39
N SER A 77 2.36 2.74 -13.18
CA SER A 77 3.75 2.70 -12.69
C SER A 77 4.22 4.11 -12.25
N LYS A 78 4.90 4.20 -11.11
CA LYS A 78 5.34 5.45 -10.42
C LYS A 78 4.26 6.25 -9.67
N GLN A 79 3.19 5.61 -9.20
CA GLN A 79 2.23 6.31 -8.34
C GLN A 79 2.81 6.64 -6.95
N LYS A 80 2.43 7.80 -6.43
CA LYS A 80 2.77 8.23 -5.07
C LYS A 80 1.88 7.51 -4.07
N VAL A 81 2.49 6.83 -3.12
CA VAL A 81 1.81 6.19 -1.99
C VAL A 81 1.69 7.19 -0.85
N SER A 82 0.49 7.32 -0.28
CA SER A 82 0.25 8.06 0.97
C SER A 82 -0.32 7.11 2.02
N ILE A 83 0.19 7.21 3.24
CA ILE A 83 -0.30 6.40 4.38
C ILE A 83 -1.18 7.32 5.22
N SER A 84 -2.44 6.97 5.38
CA SER A 84 -3.34 7.72 6.26
C SER A 84 -3.25 7.13 7.66
N GLN A 85 -2.31 7.63 8.47
CA GLN A 85 -2.31 7.34 9.91
C GLN A 85 -3.55 7.98 10.52
N THR A 86 -4.61 7.21 10.69
CA THR A 86 -5.89 7.79 11.15
C THR A 86 -5.94 8.00 12.66
N GLN A 87 -4.89 7.62 13.43
CA GLN A 87 -4.81 7.96 14.85
C GLN A 87 -3.40 8.31 15.32
N ARG A 88 -2.98 9.55 15.05
CA ARG A 88 -2.21 10.33 16.03
C ARG A 88 -2.48 11.82 15.83
N CYS A 89 -3.71 12.24 16.15
CA CYS A 89 -3.87 13.54 16.79
C CYS A 89 -3.18 13.45 18.16
N HIS A 90 -1.86 13.61 18.19
CA HIS A 90 -1.20 13.96 19.43
C HIS A 90 -1.58 15.42 19.68
N TYR A 91 -2.65 15.63 20.45
CA TYR A 91 -2.85 16.87 21.17
C TYR A 91 -1.61 17.03 22.06
N LEU A 92 -0.64 17.80 21.58
CA LEU A 92 0.43 18.32 22.42
C LEU A 92 -0.22 19.33 23.38
N PRO A 93 -0.06 19.19 24.71
CA PRO A 93 -0.35 20.29 25.63
C PRO A 93 0.62 21.45 25.45
#